data_AF-A0A431UT65-F1
#
_entry.id   AF-A0A431UT65-F1
#
_cell.length_a   1.000
_cell.length_b   1.000
_cell.length_c   1.000
_cell.angle_alpha   90.00
_cell.angle_beta   90.00
_cell.angle_gamma   90.00
#
_symmetry.space_group_name_H-M   'P 1'
#
loop_
_entity.id
_entity.type
_entity.pdbx_description
1 polymer ?
#
loop_
_entity_poly.entity_id
_entity_poly.type
_entity_poly.pdbx_seq_one_letter_code
_entity_poly.pdbx_strand_id
1 'polypeptide(L)'
;MREVEIFVSNDGTQYIWNRDQEEVILLSDAETKMVSLKVSLMSDEEILNRTSGNGVPMGIPITLSKDRLIEIRDNLVQILKKGPFIDFEKHVLERLVYDALLDDGHPEKRGWNNSEEVRECVLSASRVTGVRLNVDHHHPENSEKVKHLHPNLALVISGSKDTGKGRLVLVILNEQTISVITIL
;
A
#
# COMPACT_ATOMS: atom_id res chain seq x y z
N MET A 1 -12.14 -0.60 25.29
CA MET A 1 -11.51 0.31 24.31
C MET A 1 -10.87 -0.59 23.26
N ARG A 2 -11.04 -0.31 21.97
CA ARG A 2 -10.32 -1.04 20.90
C ARG A 2 -8.82 -0.75 21.07
N GLU A 3 -7.96 -1.75 20.86
CA GLU A 3 -6.53 -1.58 21.04
C GLU A 3 -5.96 -0.85 19.82
N VAL A 4 -5.48 0.38 20.05
CA VAL A 4 -4.94 1.23 19.00
C VAL A 4 -3.43 1.35 19.22
N GLU A 5 -2.66 1.07 18.19
CA GLU A 5 -1.21 1.25 18.19
C GLU A 5 -0.89 2.68 17.75
N ILE A 6 -0.04 3.36 18.52
CA ILE A 6 0.39 4.73 18.24
C ILE A 6 1.89 4.71 17.99
N PHE A 7 2.28 5.07 16.77
CA PHE A 7 3.68 5.29 16.41
C PHE A 7 3.98 6.78 16.38
N VAL A 8 5.12 7.20 16.93
CA VAL A 8 5.52 8.62 16.94
C VAL A 8 6.83 8.74 16.19
N SER A 9 6.88 9.58 15.16
CA SER A 9 8.07 9.88 14.39
C SER A 9 9.06 10.76 15.14
N ASN A 10 10.28 10.90 14.60
CA ASN A 10 11.32 11.75 15.16
C ASN A 10 10.93 13.24 15.26
N ASP A 11 10.01 13.72 14.41
CA ASP A 11 9.48 15.10 14.43
C ASP A 11 8.16 15.26 15.21
N GLY A 12 7.76 14.21 15.93
CA GLY A 12 6.59 14.20 16.80
C GLY A 12 5.25 14.00 16.11
N THR A 13 5.24 13.59 14.83
CA THR A 13 4.01 13.21 14.13
C THR A 13 3.52 11.85 14.62
N GLN A 14 2.23 11.75 14.92
CA GLN A 14 1.60 10.54 15.44
C GLN A 14 0.92 9.76 14.31
N TYR A 15 1.10 8.44 14.27
CA TYR A 15 0.43 7.53 13.37
C TYR A 15 -0.42 6.56 14.18
N ILE A 16 -1.73 6.58 13.92
CA ILE A 16 -2.74 5.84 14.67
C ILE A 16 -3.21 4.67 13.81
N TRP A 17 -3.04 3.46 14.30
CA TRP A 17 -3.43 2.23 13.59
C TRP A 17 -4.27 1.32 14.48
N ASN A 18 -5.39 0.85 13.93
CA ASN A 18 -6.34 -0.01 14.62
C ASN A 18 -6.06 -1.48 14.27
N ARG A 19 -5.17 -2.12 15.05
CA ARG A 19 -4.70 -3.49 14.81
C ARG A 19 -5.83 -4.52 14.88
N ASP A 20 -6.81 -4.32 15.76
CA ASP A 20 -7.97 -5.21 15.91
C ASP A 20 -8.86 -5.29 14.66
N GLN A 21 -8.69 -4.37 13.72
CA GLN A 21 -9.44 -4.32 12.46
C GLN A 21 -8.68 -4.96 11.28
N GLU A 22 -7.50 -5.52 11.51
CA GLU A 22 -6.80 -6.33 10.52
C GLU A 22 -7.49 -7.69 10.32
N GLU A 23 -7.86 -8.00 9.08
CA GLU A 23 -8.56 -9.27 8.79
C GLU A 23 -7.66 -10.35 8.18
N VAL A 24 -6.67 -9.97 7.36
CA VAL A 24 -5.94 -10.95 6.51
C VAL A 24 -4.48 -11.12 6.91
N ILE A 25 -3.81 -10.02 7.27
CA ILE A 25 -2.38 -10.04 7.56
C ILE A 25 -2.17 -9.35 8.89
N LEU A 26 -2.04 -10.16 9.93
CA LEU A 26 -1.74 -9.69 11.27
C LEU A 26 -0.23 -9.55 11.43
N LEU A 27 0.23 -8.38 11.89
CA LEU A 27 1.61 -8.24 12.34
C LEU A 27 1.79 -8.90 13.71
N SER A 28 2.91 -9.59 13.90
CA SER A 28 3.35 -10.05 15.21
C SER A 28 3.80 -8.87 16.09
N ASP A 29 3.89 -9.09 17.40
CA ASP A 29 4.36 -8.06 18.33
C ASP A 29 5.82 -7.66 18.05
N ALA A 30 6.64 -8.60 17.58
CA ALA A 30 8.02 -8.32 17.19
C ALA A 30 8.08 -7.42 15.95
N GLU A 31 7.25 -7.68 14.94
CA GLU A 31 7.14 -6.85 13.74
C GLU A 31 6.60 -5.46 14.09
N THR A 32 5.60 -5.38 14.96
CA THR A 32 5.02 -4.11 15.43
C THR A 32 6.06 -3.28 16.19
N LYS A 33 6.83 -3.89 17.10
CA LYS A 33 7.93 -3.21 17.81
C LYS A 33 9.01 -2.70 16.86
N MET A 34 9.38 -3.49 15.85
CA MET A 34 10.33 -3.08 14.83
C MET A 34 9.81 -1.89 14.01
N VAL A 35 8.54 -1.91 13.63
CA VAL A 35 7.88 -0.80 12.94
C VAL A 35 7.87 0.45 13.81
N SER A 36 7.48 0.34 15.07
CA SER A 36 7.48 1.45 16.02
C SER A 36 8.86 2.07 16.19
N LEU A 37 9.91 1.24 16.36
CA LEU A 37 11.28 1.72 16.45
C LEU A 37 11.68 2.44 15.17
N LYS A 38 11.38 1.86 14.00
CA LYS A 38 11.70 2.47 12.71
C LYS A 38 11.02 3.83 12.54
N VAL A 39 9.73 3.94 12.87
CA VAL A 39 8.99 5.20 12.82
C VAL A 39 9.65 6.25 13.71
N SER A 40 10.00 5.88 14.95
CA SER A 40 10.63 6.81 15.90
C SER A 40 11.96 7.39 15.44
N LEU A 41 12.62 6.74 14.50
CA LEU A 41 13.91 7.16 13.94
C LEU A 41 13.79 7.94 12.62
N MET A 42 12.59 8.09 12.08
CA MET A 42 12.33 8.74 10.79
C MET A 42 11.53 10.03 10.95
N SER A 43 11.66 10.97 10.01
CA SER A 43 10.74 12.13 9.92
C SER A 43 9.43 11.76 9.22
N ASP A 44 8.38 12.56 9.41
CA ASP A 44 7.12 12.42 8.65
C ASP A 44 7.37 12.55 7.16
N GLU A 45 8.22 13.50 6.75
CA GLU A 45 8.63 13.65 5.36
C GLU A 45 9.23 12.35 4.80
N GLU A 46 10.14 11.70 5.53
CA GLU A 46 10.72 10.43 5.09
C GLU A 46 9.71 9.28 5.08
N ILE A 47 8.77 9.25 6.04
CA ILE A 47 7.73 8.23 6.11
C ILE A 47 6.84 8.36 4.88
N LEU A 48 6.30 9.55 4.64
CA LEU A 48 5.40 9.87 3.55
C LEU A 48 6.11 9.83 2.18
N ASN A 49 7.37 10.25 2.07
CA ASN A 49 8.08 10.32 0.79
C ASN A 49 9.01 9.14 0.52
N ARG A 50 8.96 8.04 1.30
CA ARG A 50 9.77 6.84 0.99
C ARG A 50 9.24 6.12 -0.25
N THR A 51 9.69 6.66 -1.39
CA THR A 51 9.84 6.14 -2.75
C THR A 51 8.59 5.82 -3.56
N SER A 52 7.72 6.82 -3.78
CA SER A 52 6.93 6.89 -5.02
C SER A 52 7.61 7.97 -5.86
N GLY A 53 7.95 7.70 -7.11
CA GLY A 53 8.49 8.76 -7.96
C GLY A 53 7.43 9.74 -8.46
N ASN A 54 6.28 9.82 -7.75
CA ASN A 54 5.07 10.56 -8.13
C ASN A 54 4.63 11.55 -7.06
N GLY A 55 5.42 11.72 -5.98
CA GLY A 55 5.07 12.63 -4.88
C GLY A 55 3.83 12.21 -4.08
N VAL A 56 3.38 10.95 -4.19
CA VAL A 56 2.28 10.42 -3.40
C VAL A 56 2.81 10.06 -2.01
N PRO A 57 2.27 10.65 -0.93
CA PRO A 57 2.54 10.24 0.44
C PRO A 57 2.19 8.76 0.61
N MET A 58 3.20 7.94 0.84
CA MET A 58 3.03 6.52 1.10
C MET A 58 3.35 6.26 2.56
N GLY A 59 2.55 5.48 3.25
CA GLY A 59 2.82 5.23 4.65
C GLY A 59 4.01 4.28 4.91
N ILE A 60 4.07 3.77 6.14
CA ILE A 60 5.25 3.15 6.74
C ILE A 60 5.57 1.81 6.06
N PRO A 61 6.73 1.65 5.40
CA PRO A 61 7.13 0.37 4.83
C PRO A 61 7.52 -0.62 5.94
N ILE A 62 6.96 -1.81 5.86
CA ILE A 62 7.22 -2.90 6.81
C ILE A 62 8.29 -3.82 6.22
N THR A 63 9.35 -4.04 6.99
CA THR A 63 10.40 -5.00 6.62
C THR A 63 9.99 -6.37 7.13
N LEU A 64 9.71 -7.30 6.21
CA LEU A 64 9.32 -8.67 6.55
C LEU A 64 10.34 -9.68 6.01
N SER A 65 10.39 -10.85 6.64
CA SER A 65 11.21 -11.97 6.15
C SER A 65 10.68 -12.47 4.79
N LYS A 66 11.56 -13.14 4.02
CA LYS A 66 11.16 -13.74 2.74
C LYS A 66 10.01 -14.75 2.91
N ASP A 67 10.06 -15.55 3.96
CA ASP A 67 9.05 -16.56 4.25
C ASP A 67 7.70 -15.90 4.59
N ARG A 68 7.71 -14.81 5.36
CA ARG A 68 6.51 -14.03 5.65
C ARG A 68 5.89 -13.42 4.38
N LEU A 69 6.72 -12.92 3.46
CA LEU A 69 6.24 -12.41 2.16
C LEU A 69 5.64 -13.53 1.28
N ILE A 70 6.18 -14.75 1.35
CA ILE A 70 5.66 -15.93 0.65
C ILE A 70 4.29 -16.32 1.22
N GLU A 71 4.14 -16.36 2.54
CA GLU A 71 2.87 -16.65 3.20
C GLU A 71 1.79 -15.62 2.82
N ILE A 72 2.14 -14.34 2.83
CA ILE A 72 1.24 -13.24 2.43
C ILE A 72 0.82 -13.38 0.96
N ARG A 73 1.76 -13.75 0.07
CA ARG A 73 1.43 -14.05 -1.33
C ARG A 73 0.42 -15.19 -1.43
N ASP A 74 0.59 -16.25 -0.65
CA ASP A 74 -0.32 -17.40 -0.70
C ASP A 74 -1.72 -17.01 -0.25
N ASN A 75 -1.85 -16.16 0.77
CA ASN A 75 -3.14 -15.59 1.19
C ASN A 75 -3.78 -14.74 0.09
N LEU A 76 -2.99 -13.85 -0.56
CA LEU A 76 -3.46 -13.06 -1.70
C LEU A 76 -3.99 -13.96 -2.83
N VAL A 77 -3.27 -15.03 -3.18
CA VAL A 77 -3.69 -15.97 -4.23
C VAL A 77 -5.01 -16.66 -3.88
N GLN A 78 -5.26 -16.99 -2.60
CA GLN A 78 -6.55 -17.55 -2.19
C GLN A 78 -7.69 -16.55 -2.34
N ILE A 79 -7.46 -15.26 -2.06
CA ILE A 79 -8.46 -14.20 -2.27
C ILE A 79 -8.74 -14.04 -3.76
N LEU A 80 -7.71 -13.98 -4.61
CA LEU A 80 -7.85 -13.86 -6.06
C LEU A 80 -8.67 -15.02 -6.67
N LYS A 81 -8.52 -16.24 -6.15
CA LYS A 81 -9.31 -17.41 -6.58
C LYS A 81 -10.81 -17.29 -6.30
N LYS A 82 -11.22 -16.45 -5.34
CA LYS A 82 -12.63 -16.23 -5.01
C LYS A 82 -13.32 -15.24 -5.97
N GLY A 83 -12.58 -14.62 -6.89
CA GLY A 83 -13.10 -13.61 -7.81
C GLY A 83 -13.39 -12.29 -7.09
N PRO A 84 -12.37 -11.58 -6.58
CA PRO A 84 -12.58 -10.38 -5.80
C PRO A 84 -13.12 -9.24 -6.65
N PHE A 85 -13.86 -8.34 -6.02
CA PHE A 85 -14.13 -7.00 -6.51
C PHE A 85 -12.82 -6.19 -6.50
N ILE A 86 -12.47 -5.57 -7.61
CA ILE A 86 -11.27 -4.73 -7.71
C ILE A 86 -11.71 -3.28 -7.85
N ASP A 87 -11.42 -2.49 -6.82
CA ASP A 87 -11.75 -1.08 -6.73
C ASP A 87 -10.50 -0.21 -6.91
N PHE A 88 -10.70 1.05 -7.27
CA PHE A 88 -9.63 2.01 -7.55
C PHE A 88 -9.86 3.30 -6.78
N GLU A 89 -8.86 3.72 -6.01
CA GLU A 89 -8.88 5.05 -5.40
C GLU A 89 -8.86 6.14 -6.47
N LYS A 90 -9.47 7.29 -6.14
CA LYS A 90 -9.64 8.40 -7.06
C LYS A 90 -8.30 8.87 -7.65
N HIS A 91 -7.27 9.02 -6.83
CA HIS A 91 -5.95 9.49 -7.28
C HIS A 91 -5.23 8.47 -8.16
N VAL A 92 -5.58 7.18 -8.10
CA VAL A 92 -5.06 6.18 -9.05
C VAL A 92 -5.64 6.43 -10.44
N LEU A 93 -6.93 6.73 -10.52
CA LEU A 93 -7.58 7.07 -11.78
C LEU A 93 -7.03 8.40 -12.34
N GLU A 94 -6.90 9.42 -11.49
CA GLU A 94 -6.26 10.70 -11.87
C GLU A 94 -4.84 10.46 -12.38
N ARG A 95 -4.11 9.51 -11.78
CA ARG A 95 -2.76 9.16 -12.21
C ARG A 95 -2.73 8.49 -13.58
N LEU A 96 -3.65 7.57 -13.87
CA LEU A 96 -3.77 6.95 -15.19
C LEU A 96 -4.07 7.99 -16.27
N VAL A 97 -4.94 8.95 -15.97
CA VAL A 97 -5.23 10.07 -16.88
C VAL A 97 -3.98 10.91 -17.12
N TYR A 98 -3.23 11.24 -16.07
CA TYR A 98 -1.97 12.00 -16.20
C TYR A 98 -0.96 11.26 -17.07
N ASP A 99 -0.74 9.97 -16.82
CA ASP A 99 0.17 9.12 -17.60
C ASP A 99 -0.19 9.07 -19.10
N ALA A 100 -1.49 9.08 -19.43
CA ALA A 100 -1.98 9.12 -20.80
C ALA A 100 -1.70 10.45 -21.53
N LEU A 101 -1.47 11.54 -20.78
CA LEU A 101 -1.10 12.85 -21.33
C LEU A 101 0.41 13.02 -21.53
N LEU A 102 1.22 12.10 -20.99
CA LEU A 102 2.68 12.15 -21.09
C LEU A 102 3.18 11.40 -22.33
N ASP A 103 4.21 11.94 -22.98
CA ASP A 103 4.94 11.26 -24.05
C ASP A 103 5.62 9.98 -23.55
N ASP A 104 5.80 8.98 -24.42
CA ASP A 104 6.34 7.65 -24.07
C ASP A 104 7.75 7.67 -23.44
N GLY A 105 8.50 8.76 -23.61
CA GLY A 105 9.82 8.96 -23.01
C GLY A 105 9.83 9.86 -21.76
N HIS A 106 8.68 10.34 -21.30
CA HIS A 106 8.62 11.29 -20.19
C HIS A 106 9.10 10.64 -18.88
N PRO A 107 9.99 11.28 -18.10
CA PRO A 107 10.60 10.68 -16.91
C PRO A 107 9.59 10.31 -15.82
N GLU A 108 8.42 10.95 -15.84
CA GLU A 108 7.35 10.65 -14.88
C GLU A 108 6.38 9.57 -15.35
N LYS A 109 6.38 9.16 -16.63
CA LYS A 109 5.42 8.16 -17.14
C LYS A 109 5.71 6.79 -16.51
N ARG A 110 4.67 6.15 -15.98
CA ARG A 110 4.72 4.85 -15.31
C ARG A 110 4.46 3.69 -16.26
N GLY A 111 3.88 4.00 -17.42
CA GLY A 111 3.60 3.02 -18.46
C GLY A 111 2.41 2.13 -18.10
N TRP A 112 1.39 2.74 -17.48
CA TRP A 112 0.07 2.16 -17.29
C TRP A 112 -0.90 2.86 -18.25
N ASN A 113 -1.59 2.08 -19.08
CA ASN A 113 -2.40 2.63 -20.15
C ASN A 113 -3.85 2.87 -19.74
N ASN A 114 -4.39 2.01 -18.87
CA ASN A 114 -5.78 2.07 -18.44
C ASN A 114 -6.01 1.21 -17.18
N SER A 115 -7.22 1.28 -16.63
CA SER A 115 -7.61 0.51 -15.44
C SER A 115 -7.71 -0.99 -15.69
N GLU A 116 -7.92 -1.44 -16.94
CA GLU A 116 -8.00 -2.87 -17.27
C GLU A 116 -6.61 -3.52 -17.16
N GLU A 117 -5.56 -2.89 -17.69
CA GLU A 117 -4.18 -3.37 -17.52
C GLU A 117 -3.78 -3.46 -16.04
N VAL A 118 -4.21 -2.49 -15.22
CA VAL A 118 -4.00 -2.54 -13.77
C VAL A 118 -4.76 -3.71 -13.14
N ARG A 119 -6.02 -3.91 -13.53
CA ARG A 119 -6.86 -5.03 -13.08
C ARG A 119 -6.23 -6.38 -13.44
N GLU A 120 -5.76 -6.56 -14.67
CA GLU A 120 -5.06 -7.75 -15.12
C GLU A 120 -3.77 -7.99 -14.32
N CYS A 121 -3.00 -6.94 -14.03
CA CYS A 121 -1.82 -7.05 -13.19
C CYS A 121 -2.16 -7.51 -11.76
N VAL A 122 -3.30 -7.08 -11.20
CA VAL A 122 -3.79 -7.58 -9.90
C VAL A 122 -4.17 -9.05 -9.99
N LEU A 123 -4.93 -9.43 -11.01
CA LEU A 123 -5.40 -10.81 -11.21
C LEU A 123 -4.25 -11.80 -11.49
N SER A 124 -3.16 -11.32 -12.10
CA SER A 124 -1.95 -12.08 -12.41
C SER A 124 -0.85 -11.95 -11.36
N ALA A 125 -1.15 -11.41 -10.18
CA ALA A 125 -0.18 -11.22 -9.11
C ALA A 125 0.53 -12.54 -8.76
N SER A 126 1.84 -12.57 -8.96
CA SER A 126 2.67 -13.78 -8.76
C SER A 126 3.62 -13.66 -7.57
N ARG A 127 3.86 -12.43 -7.10
CA ARG A 127 4.80 -12.15 -6.01
C ARG A 127 4.38 -10.95 -5.19
N VAL A 128 4.46 -11.08 -3.87
CA VAL A 128 4.48 -9.95 -2.93
C VAL A 128 5.93 -9.57 -2.66
N THR A 129 6.26 -8.30 -2.88
CA THR A 129 7.61 -7.74 -2.79
C THR A 129 7.78 -6.78 -1.62
N GLY A 130 6.71 -6.44 -0.93
CA GLY A 130 6.74 -5.58 0.25
C GLY A 130 5.35 -5.38 0.83
N VAL A 131 5.32 -4.80 2.04
CA VAL A 131 4.10 -4.50 2.79
C VAL A 131 4.23 -3.12 3.41
N ARG A 132 3.12 -2.38 3.58
CA ARG A 132 3.12 -1.04 4.21
C ARG A 132 1.88 -0.82 5.06
N LEU A 133 1.98 0.04 6.07
CA LEU A 133 0.82 0.71 6.67
C LEU A 133 0.56 1.97 5.86
N ASN A 134 -0.61 2.14 5.24
CA ASN A 134 -0.87 3.32 4.43
C ASN A 134 -1.71 4.36 5.17
N VAL A 135 -1.48 5.65 4.90
CA VAL A 135 -2.27 6.74 5.48
C VAL A 135 -3.65 6.77 4.84
N ASP A 136 -4.69 6.82 5.66
CA ASP A 136 -6.07 7.05 5.25
C ASP A 136 -6.31 8.55 5.14
N HIS A 137 -5.97 9.14 4.00
CA HIS A 137 -6.12 10.59 3.77
C HIS A 137 -7.55 11.11 3.90
N HIS A 138 -8.55 10.22 3.81
CA HIS A 138 -9.96 10.56 3.93
C HIS A 138 -10.47 10.51 5.37
N HIS A 139 -9.66 10.07 6.34
CA HIS A 139 -10.05 10.05 7.74
C HIS A 139 -10.34 11.48 8.24
N PRO A 140 -11.50 11.74 8.88
CA PRO A 140 -11.92 13.10 9.25
C PRO A 140 -11.01 13.78 10.28
N GLU A 141 -10.26 12.99 11.05
CA GLU A 141 -9.34 13.49 12.09
C GLU A 141 -7.89 13.58 11.61
N ASN A 142 -7.62 13.32 10.33
CA ASN A 142 -6.27 13.51 9.79
C ASN A 142 -5.85 14.98 9.85
N SER A 143 -4.59 15.18 10.25
CA SER A 143 -3.96 16.49 10.32
C SER A 143 -2.47 16.40 9.95
N GLU A 144 -1.75 17.52 10.01
CA GLU A 144 -0.30 17.52 9.83
C GLU A 144 0.43 16.73 10.93
N LYS A 145 -0.10 16.74 12.16
CA LYS A 145 0.55 16.11 13.33
C LYS A 145 -0.03 14.76 13.73
N VAL A 146 -1.20 14.39 13.21
CA VAL A 146 -1.86 13.12 13.50
C VAL A 146 -2.32 12.50 12.19
N LYS A 147 -1.81 11.30 11.89
CA LYS A 147 -2.13 10.52 10.70
C LYS A 147 -2.85 9.26 11.13
N HIS A 148 -3.99 8.98 10.54
CA HIS A 148 -4.70 7.73 10.68
C HIS A 148 -4.26 6.81 9.57
N LEU A 149 -3.98 5.57 9.92
CA LEU A 149 -3.58 4.53 9.00
C LEU A 149 -4.81 3.68 8.67
N HIS A 150 -4.90 3.23 7.43
CA HIS A 150 -5.86 2.19 7.09
C HIS A 150 -5.62 0.97 8.00
N PRO A 151 -6.69 0.32 8.47
CA PRO A 151 -6.56 -0.86 9.32
C PRO A 151 -5.90 -2.02 8.58
N ASN A 152 -6.09 -2.14 7.26
CA ASN A 152 -5.51 -3.21 6.45
C ASN A 152 -4.14 -2.82 5.89
N LEU A 153 -3.23 -3.79 5.84
CA LEU A 153 -1.92 -3.62 5.22
C LEU A 153 -1.98 -3.44 3.70
N ALA A 154 -1.12 -2.54 3.21
CA ALA A 154 -0.81 -2.35 1.81
C ALA A 154 0.13 -3.46 1.31
N LEU A 155 -0.18 -4.08 0.18
CA LEU A 155 0.72 -5.03 -0.49
C LEU A 155 1.36 -4.43 -1.72
N VAL A 156 2.68 -4.59 -1.83
CA VAL A 156 3.41 -4.26 -3.05
C VAL A 156 3.59 -5.53 -3.87
N ILE A 157 2.86 -5.65 -4.97
CA ILE A 157 2.84 -6.87 -5.79
C ILE A 157 3.56 -6.67 -7.12
N SER A 158 3.94 -7.79 -7.73
CA SER A 158 4.35 -7.84 -9.13
C SER A 158 3.44 -8.79 -9.90
N GLY A 159 2.91 -8.29 -11.02
CA GLY A 159 2.05 -9.02 -11.95
C GLY A 159 2.44 -8.75 -13.40
N SER A 160 1.58 -9.18 -14.31
CA SER A 160 1.75 -9.01 -15.75
C SER A 160 1.09 -7.72 -16.23
N LYS A 161 1.70 -7.10 -17.25
CA LYS A 161 1.14 -6.00 -18.03
C LYS A 161 1.43 -6.24 -19.51
N ASP A 162 0.76 -5.55 -20.42
CA ASP A 162 0.97 -5.73 -21.88
C ASP A 162 2.43 -5.49 -22.28
N THR A 163 3.08 -4.56 -21.59
CA THR A 163 4.46 -4.14 -21.84
C THR A 163 5.50 -4.88 -20.99
N GLY A 164 5.12 -5.96 -20.28
CA GLY A 164 6.04 -6.78 -19.47
C GLY A 164 5.57 -7.01 -18.02
N LYS A 165 6.37 -6.60 -17.04
CA LYS A 165 6.01 -6.73 -15.61
C LYS A 165 5.58 -5.39 -15.03
N GLY A 166 4.44 -5.38 -14.36
CA GLY A 166 3.92 -4.25 -13.60
C GLY A 166 4.24 -4.37 -12.11
N ARG A 167 4.41 -3.24 -11.42
CA ARG A 167 4.49 -3.18 -9.96
C ARG A 167 3.35 -2.30 -9.43
N LEU A 168 2.56 -2.85 -8.52
CA LEU A 168 1.39 -2.18 -7.97
C LEU A 168 1.45 -2.15 -6.45
N VAL A 169 0.85 -1.13 -5.86
CA VAL A 169 0.55 -1.08 -4.43
C VAL A 169 -0.96 -1.16 -4.25
N LEU A 170 -1.38 -2.22 -3.58
CA LEU A 170 -2.76 -2.48 -3.20
C LEU A 170 -2.89 -2.10 -1.73
N VAL A 171 -4.01 -1.55 -1.29
CA VAL A 171 -4.37 -1.43 0.13
C VAL A 171 -5.71 -2.07 0.28
N ILE A 172 -5.89 -2.80 1.37
CA ILE A 172 -7.14 -3.50 1.69
C ILE A 172 -7.32 -4.77 0.86
N LEU A 173 -6.84 -5.85 1.45
CA LEU A 173 -7.49 -7.14 1.32
C LEU A 173 -8.59 -7.18 2.40
N ASN A 174 -9.84 -7.05 1.98
CA ASN A 174 -10.95 -7.60 2.76
C ASN A 174 -11.35 -8.95 2.12
N GLU A 175 -12.31 -9.68 2.67
CA GLU A 175 -12.62 -11.05 2.20
C GLU A 175 -12.95 -11.16 0.70
N GLN A 176 -13.42 -10.06 0.07
CA GLN A 176 -13.92 -10.06 -1.31
C GLN A 176 -13.50 -8.86 -2.16
N THR A 177 -12.72 -7.91 -1.64
CA THR A 177 -12.36 -6.65 -2.31
C THR A 177 -10.86 -6.43 -2.23
N ILE A 178 -10.31 -5.94 -3.33
CA ILE A 178 -8.95 -5.45 -3.46
C ILE A 178 -9.03 -3.99 -3.89
N SER A 179 -8.61 -3.06 -3.04
CA SER A 179 -8.54 -1.66 -3.42
C SER A 179 -7.14 -1.31 -3.93
N VAL A 180 -7.07 -0.81 -5.16
CA VAL A 180 -5.83 -0.30 -5.73
C VAL A 180 -5.67 1.15 -5.30
N ILE A 181 -4.62 1.40 -4.52
CA ILE A 181 -4.35 2.74 -3.98
C ILE A 181 -3.14 3.43 -4.60
N THR A 182 -2.28 2.72 -5.32
CA THR A 182 -1.15 3.34 -6.00
C THR A 182 -0.62 2.42 -7.07
N ILE A 183 -0.26 3.02 -8.19
CA ILE A 183 0.46 2.37 -9.28
C ILE A 183 1.89 2.92 -9.32
N LEU A 184 2.89 2.03 -9.46
CA LEU A 184 4.32 2.36 -9.43
C LEU A 184 4.97 2.25 -10.80
#